data_AF-A0A820JML9-F1
#
_entry.id   AF-A0A820JML9-F1
#
_cell.length_a   1.000
_cell.length_b   1.000
_cell.length_c   1.000
_cell.angle_alpha   90.00
_cell.angle_beta   90.00
_cell.angle_gamma   90.00
#
_symmetry.space_group_name_H-M   'P 1'
#
loop_
_entity.id
_entity.type
_entity.pdbx_description
1 polymer ?
#
loop_
_entity_poly.entity_id
_entity_poly.type
_entity_poly.pdbx_seq_one_letter_code
_entity_poly.pdbx_strand_id
1 'polypeptide(L)'
;EWIESLNSVLDDNRLLTMPSGERIQFGPNVNFLFETHDLSCASPATISRMGMIFLSDEDTDVKAVVQSWLAKESDETRSSTEQFINDYFFEAFDWILKKNDFVVETTLIGTVLNGLSHLHGVHDRSLFALGLIRGLGGNLTEKTKEEFAREVFRITGEHPPDPSNLLSTKFDEQTKALMTYMNDEKSDLTADNFNNMYDLPVVRTIDIQRYLDSFLPWLDSK
;
A
#
# COMPACT_ATOMS: atom_id res chain seq x y z
N GLU A 1 -25.87 -12.09 13.78
CA GLU A 1 -26.40 -13.34 14.39
C GLU A 1 -25.39 -14.05 15.30
N TRP A 2 -24.16 -14.39 14.88
CA TRP A 2 -23.24 -15.17 15.72
C TRP A 2 -22.89 -14.53 17.08
N ILE A 3 -22.70 -13.20 17.12
CA ILE A 3 -22.34 -12.47 18.34
C ILE A 3 -23.45 -12.51 19.39
N GLU A 4 -24.70 -12.66 18.96
CA GLU A 4 -25.85 -12.74 19.87
C GLU A 4 -25.87 -14.05 20.65
N SER A 5 -25.26 -15.11 20.11
CA SER A 5 -25.05 -16.38 20.82
C SER A 5 -24.08 -16.24 21.99
N LEU A 6 -23.29 -15.16 22.03
CA LEU A 6 -22.40 -14.84 23.14
C LEU A 6 -23.04 -13.91 24.18
N ASN A 7 -24.29 -13.45 24.00
CA ASN A 7 -24.92 -12.50 24.92
C ASN A 7 -24.92 -13.01 26.37
N SER A 8 -25.20 -14.30 26.62
CA SER A 8 -25.19 -14.91 27.96
C SER A 8 -23.80 -15.07 28.58
N VAL A 9 -22.75 -15.04 27.75
CA VAL A 9 -21.34 -15.01 28.20
C VAL A 9 -20.90 -13.60 28.54
N LEU A 10 -21.39 -12.62 27.78
CA LEU A 10 -21.05 -11.20 27.93
C LEU A 10 -21.88 -10.51 29.02
N ASP A 11 -22.97 -11.12 29.46
CA ASP A 11 -23.76 -10.69 30.62
C ASP A 11 -23.10 -11.09 31.95
N ASP A 12 -23.69 -10.65 33.07
CA ASP A 12 -23.19 -10.90 34.43
C ASP A 12 -23.06 -12.41 34.75
N ASN A 13 -23.83 -13.25 34.05
CA ASN A 13 -23.87 -14.70 34.24
C ASN A 13 -22.59 -15.42 33.76
N ARG A 14 -21.82 -14.84 32.84
CA ARG A 14 -20.58 -15.42 32.26
C ARG A 14 -20.73 -16.89 31.84
N LEU A 15 -21.85 -17.23 31.20
CA LEU A 15 -22.24 -18.61 30.91
C LEU A 15 -22.38 -18.87 29.40
N LEU A 16 -21.55 -19.75 28.86
CA LEU A 16 -21.68 -20.24 27.48
C LEU A 16 -22.61 -21.44 27.45
N THR A 17 -23.62 -21.40 26.59
CA THR A 17 -24.52 -22.52 26.36
C THR A 17 -24.28 -23.07 24.96
N MET A 18 -23.81 -24.31 24.90
CA MET A 18 -23.60 -25.02 23.65
C MET A 18 -24.95 -25.47 23.05
N PRO A 19 -25.07 -25.65 21.73
CA PRO A 19 -26.28 -26.18 21.10
C PRO A 19 -26.69 -27.58 21.61
N SER A 20 -25.73 -28.35 22.13
CA SER A 20 -25.96 -29.65 22.79
C SER A 20 -26.67 -29.53 24.15
N GLY A 21 -26.82 -28.32 24.69
CA GLY A 21 -27.33 -28.05 26.04
C GLY A 21 -26.24 -28.01 27.13
N GLU A 22 -24.97 -28.29 26.78
CA GLU A 22 -23.85 -28.17 27.71
C GLU A 22 -23.61 -26.71 28.11
N ARG A 23 -23.26 -26.50 29.38
CA ARG A 23 -23.13 -25.18 29.99
C ARG A 23 -21.76 -25.02 30.60
N ILE A 24 -21.02 -24.02 30.13
CA ILE A 24 -19.66 -23.73 30.56
C ILE A 24 -19.64 -22.36 31.22
N GLN A 25 -19.29 -22.31 32.51
CA GLN A 25 -19.19 -21.07 33.27
C GLN A 25 -17.75 -20.56 33.26
N PHE A 26 -17.55 -19.29 32.92
CA PHE A 26 -16.24 -18.66 32.93
C PHE A 26 -15.94 -18.00 34.27
N GLY A 27 -14.69 -18.11 34.72
CA GLY A 27 -14.19 -17.41 35.90
C GLY A 27 -13.93 -15.92 35.65
N PRO A 28 -13.60 -15.15 36.70
CA PRO A 28 -13.26 -13.72 36.58
C PRO A 28 -11.99 -13.46 35.76
N ASN A 29 -11.17 -14.49 35.53
CA ASN A 29 -9.90 -14.44 34.81
C ASN A 29 -10.04 -14.46 33.28
N VAL A 30 -11.26 -14.60 32.75
CA VAL A 30 -11.51 -14.66 31.31
C VAL A 30 -12.00 -13.30 30.82
N ASN A 31 -11.35 -12.78 29.78
CA ASN A 31 -11.76 -11.58 29.05
C ASN A 31 -11.93 -11.93 27.58
N PHE A 32 -12.92 -11.30 26.94
CA PHE A 32 -13.12 -11.38 25.50
C PHE A 32 -12.69 -10.06 24.88
N LEU A 33 -11.80 -10.13 23.89
CA LEU A 33 -11.40 -8.99 23.08
C LEU A 33 -11.92 -9.20 21.67
N PHE A 34 -12.56 -8.18 21.13
CA PHE A 34 -13.07 -8.18 19.76
C PHE A 34 -12.45 -7.00 19.03
N GLU A 35 -11.91 -7.27 17.85
CA GLU A 35 -11.43 -6.27 16.91
C GLU A 35 -12.40 -6.27 15.72
N THR A 36 -12.92 -5.10 15.37
CA THR A 36 -13.89 -4.94 14.28
C THR A 36 -13.63 -3.63 13.55
N HIS A 37 -13.96 -3.60 12.26
CA HIS A 37 -13.89 -2.40 11.44
C HIS A 37 -14.99 -1.39 11.82
N ASP A 38 -16.24 -1.86 11.92
CA ASP A 38 -17.37 -1.04 12.32
C ASP A 38 -18.42 -1.88 13.07
N LEU A 39 -19.44 -1.19 13.60
CA LEU A 39 -20.55 -1.76 14.37
C LEU A 39 -21.90 -1.56 13.67
N SER A 40 -21.91 -1.30 12.36
CA SER A 40 -23.13 -0.97 11.60
C SER A 40 -24.20 -2.07 11.67
N CYS A 41 -23.78 -3.33 11.83
CA CYS A 41 -24.66 -4.49 11.97
C CYS A 41 -24.84 -4.97 13.42
N ALA A 42 -24.28 -4.27 14.40
CA ALA A 42 -24.38 -4.67 15.80
C ALA A 42 -25.64 -4.08 16.46
N SER A 43 -26.34 -4.91 17.23
CA SER A 43 -27.50 -4.43 18.00
C SER A 43 -27.05 -3.55 19.18
N PRO A 44 -27.82 -2.51 19.57
CA PRO A 44 -27.52 -1.73 20.78
C PRO A 44 -27.42 -2.59 22.05
N ALA A 45 -28.15 -3.71 22.10
CA ALA A 45 -28.11 -4.66 23.21
C ALA A 45 -26.77 -5.40 23.31
N THR A 46 -26.12 -5.70 22.19
CA THR A 46 -24.77 -6.29 22.17
C THR A 46 -23.76 -5.25 22.63
N ILE A 47 -23.84 -4.04 22.08
CA ILE A 47 -22.92 -2.94 22.35
C ILE A 47 -22.96 -2.52 23.84
N SER A 48 -24.13 -2.52 24.47
CA SER A 48 -24.28 -2.10 25.87
C SER A 48 -23.63 -3.04 26.89
N ARG A 49 -23.28 -4.27 26.50
CA ARG A 49 -22.72 -5.30 27.38
C ARG A 49 -21.19 -5.32 27.38
N MET A 50 -20.54 -4.45 26.60
CA MET A 50 -19.11 -4.51 26.34
C MET A 50 -18.46 -3.14 26.56
N GLY A 51 -17.24 -3.14 27.09
CA GLY A 51 -16.40 -1.96 27.05
C GLY A 51 -15.96 -1.68 25.62
N MET A 52 -16.08 -0.43 25.18
CA MET A 52 -15.65 -0.01 23.85
C MET A 52 -14.46 0.94 23.93
N ILE A 53 -13.47 0.68 23.09
CA ILE A 53 -12.36 1.59 22.81
C ILE A 53 -12.52 2.00 21.36
N PHE A 54 -12.62 3.32 21.13
CA PHE A 54 -12.70 3.88 19.79
C PHE A 54 -11.31 4.34 19.35
N LEU A 55 -10.92 4.00 18.13
CA LEU A 55 -9.71 4.52 17.50
C LEU A 55 -10.13 5.32 16.28
N SER A 56 -9.66 6.56 16.19
CA SER A 56 -9.90 7.43 15.04
C SER A 56 -8.65 7.60 14.18
N ASP A 57 -8.84 8.05 12.94
CA ASP A 57 -7.72 8.42 12.07
C ASP A 57 -6.91 9.59 12.64
N GLU A 58 -7.53 10.48 13.43
CA GLU A 58 -6.85 11.59 14.10
C GLU A 58 -5.89 11.12 15.20
N ASP A 59 -6.14 9.95 15.78
CA ASP A 59 -5.26 9.32 16.78
C ASP A 59 -4.07 8.58 16.14
N THR A 60 -4.07 8.44 14.81
CA THR A 60 -3.07 7.64 14.09
C THR A 60 -1.86 8.48 13.69
N ASP A 61 -0.71 8.22 14.32
CA ASP A 61 0.54 8.89 13.99
C ASP A 61 1.24 8.24 12.77
N VAL A 62 1.02 8.83 11.59
CA VAL A 62 1.69 8.44 10.34
C VAL A 62 3.21 8.49 10.47
N LYS A 63 3.74 9.50 11.17
CA LYS A 63 5.20 9.67 11.30
C LYS A 63 5.78 8.52 12.10
N ALA A 64 5.11 8.04 13.14
CA ALA A 64 5.54 6.87 13.89
C ALA A 64 5.61 5.61 13.01
N VAL A 65 4.65 5.42 12.09
CA VAL A 65 4.66 4.30 11.13
C VAL A 65 5.82 4.41 10.16
N VAL A 66 6.06 5.60 9.59
CA VAL A 66 7.18 5.87 8.68
C VAL A 66 8.53 5.66 9.38
N GLN A 67 8.66 6.09 10.63
CA GLN A 67 9.87 5.91 11.43
C GLN A 67 10.13 4.44 11.78
N SER A 68 9.08 3.69 12.09
CA SER A 68 9.16 2.23 12.28
C SER A 68 9.57 1.49 11.01
N TRP A 69 9.14 1.97 9.84
CA TRP A 69 9.57 1.44 8.54
C TRP A 69 11.04 1.80 8.26
N LEU A 70 11.45 3.06 8.46
CA LEU A 70 12.85 3.51 8.29
C LEU A 70 13.83 2.75 9.19
N ALA A 71 13.40 2.32 10.37
CA ALA A 71 14.21 1.51 11.28
C ALA A 71 14.55 0.11 10.73
N LYS A 72 13.88 -0.35 9.68
CA LYS A 72 14.12 -1.63 8.99
C LYS A 72 14.99 -1.49 7.75
N GLU A 73 15.24 -0.27 7.28
CA GLU A 73 16.14 0.00 6.15
C GLU A 73 17.60 -0.27 6.52
N SER A 74 18.42 -0.52 5.50
CA SER A 74 19.86 -0.69 5.69
C SER A 74 20.54 0.63 6.09
N ASP A 75 21.60 0.53 6.88
CA ASP A 75 22.30 1.70 7.43
C ASP A 75 22.90 2.60 6.33
N GLU A 76 23.21 2.03 5.15
CA GLU A 76 23.83 2.74 4.04
C GLU A 76 22.89 3.73 3.35
N THR A 77 21.62 3.37 3.15
CA THR A 77 20.64 4.21 2.43
C THR A 77 19.73 4.99 3.37
N ARG A 78 19.56 4.54 4.61
CA ARG A 78 18.63 5.11 5.59
C ARG A 78 18.71 6.62 5.73
N SER A 79 19.92 7.19 5.82
CA SER A 79 20.07 8.65 6.00
C SER A 79 19.53 9.45 4.82
N SER A 80 19.78 8.99 3.59
CA SER A 80 19.31 9.64 2.37
C SER A 80 17.80 9.46 2.19
N THR A 81 17.30 8.24 2.44
CA THR A 81 15.87 7.94 2.37
C THR A 81 15.08 8.74 3.40
N GLU A 82 15.56 8.85 4.63
CA GLU A 82 14.93 9.66 5.68
C GLU A 82 14.85 11.15 5.30
N GLN A 83 15.93 11.69 4.71
CA GLN A 83 15.91 13.05 4.20
C GLN A 83 14.83 13.23 3.12
N PHE A 84 14.78 12.36 2.11
CA PHE A 84 13.78 12.45 1.05
C PHE A 84 12.34 12.27 1.54
N ILE A 85 12.13 11.41 2.54
CA ILE A 85 10.82 11.24 3.18
C ILE A 85 10.37 12.55 3.82
N ASN A 86 11.25 13.19 4.60
CA ASN A 86 10.94 14.44 5.27
C ASN A 86 10.71 15.59 4.26
N ASP A 87 11.48 15.61 3.16
CA ASP A 87 11.42 16.67 2.17
C ASP A 87 10.23 16.53 1.21
N TYR A 88 9.82 15.31 0.84
CA TYR A 88 8.88 15.08 -0.27
C TYR A 88 7.70 14.15 0.03
N PHE A 89 7.86 13.11 0.85
CA PHE A 89 6.85 12.07 1.02
C PHE A 89 5.56 12.62 1.62
N PHE A 90 5.66 13.40 2.70
CA PHE A 90 4.49 13.92 3.40
C PHE A 90 3.70 14.93 2.54
N GLU A 91 4.37 15.79 1.77
CA GLU A 91 3.70 16.71 0.84
C GLU A 91 2.94 15.94 -0.26
N ALA A 92 3.56 14.92 -0.85
CA ALA A 92 2.93 14.08 -1.86
C ALA A 92 1.76 13.26 -1.29
N PHE A 93 1.91 12.76 -0.07
CA PHE A 93 0.87 12.03 0.66
C PHE A 93 -0.35 12.92 0.94
N ASP A 94 -0.14 14.13 1.47
CA ASP A 94 -1.23 15.09 1.71
C ASP A 94 -1.94 15.48 0.40
N TRP A 95 -1.19 15.57 -0.70
CA TRP A 95 -1.75 15.87 -2.02
C TRP A 95 -2.74 14.79 -2.48
N ILE A 96 -2.38 13.51 -2.36
CA ILE A 96 -3.27 12.42 -2.79
C ILE A 96 -4.50 12.29 -1.89
N LEU A 97 -4.36 12.51 -0.58
CA LEU A 97 -5.48 12.50 0.36
C LEU A 97 -6.45 13.63 0.06
N LYS A 98 -5.93 14.82 -0.30
CA LYS A 98 -6.76 15.96 -0.69
C LYS A 98 -7.50 15.73 -2.01
N LYS A 99 -6.89 15.02 -2.96
CA LYS A 99 -7.53 14.65 -4.23
C LYS A 99 -8.61 13.60 -4.06
N ASN A 100 -8.37 12.62 -3.18
CA ASN A 100 -9.30 11.55 -2.82
C ASN A 100 -9.95 10.84 -4.03
N ASP A 101 -9.15 10.55 -5.06
CA ASP A 101 -9.60 9.89 -6.29
C ASP A 101 -8.95 8.51 -6.41
N PHE A 102 -9.27 7.65 -5.43
CA PHE A 102 -8.75 6.30 -5.31
C PHE A 102 -9.63 5.30 -6.09
N VAL A 103 -9.00 4.29 -6.69
CA VAL A 103 -9.71 3.20 -7.39
C VAL A 103 -10.35 2.24 -6.38
N VAL A 104 -9.68 2.03 -5.24
CA VAL A 104 -10.15 1.16 -4.15
C VAL A 104 -10.05 1.93 -2.83
N GLU A 105 -11.10 1.87 -2.01
CA GLU A 105 -11.06 2.42 -0.65
C GLU A 105 -9.96 1.77 0.18
N THR A 106 -9.15 2.56 0.86
CA THR A 106 -8.01 2.08 1.64
C THR A 106 -7.83 2.96 2.87
N THR A 107 -7.42 2.35 3.99
CA THR A 107 -7.13 3.09 5.21
C THR A 107 -5.95 4.03 5.02
N LEU A 108 -5.86 5.05 5.87
CA LEU A 108 -4.75 5.99 5.88
C LEU A 108 -3.39 5.27 5.99
N ILE A 109 -3.29 4.26 6.87
CA ILE A 109 -2.09 3.42 7.00
C ILE A 109 -1.83 2.57 5.76
N GLY A 110 -2.87 1.99 5.15
CA GLY A 110 -2.71 1.23 3.90
C GLY A 110 -2.10 2.08 2.79
N THR A 111 -2.55 3.33 2.65
CA THR A 111 -1.99 4.28 1.67
C THR A 111 -0.53 4.62 1.96
N VAL A 112 -0.17 4.85 3.23
CA VAL A 112 1.22 5.08 3.65
C VAL A 112 2.10 3.89 3.31
N LEU A 113 1.68 2.68 3.68
CA LEU A 113 2.45 1.45 3.44
C LEU A 113 2.62 1.15 1.94
N ASN A 114 1.59 1.42 1.12
CA ASN A 114 1.69 1.31 -0.33
C ASN A 114 2.78 2.26 -0.89
N GLY A 115 2.78 3.51 -0.42
CA GLY A 115 3.82 4.48 -0.77
C GLY A 115 5.23 4.01 -0.39
N LEU A 116 5.40 3.59 0.87
CA LEU A 116 6.70 3.16 1.41
C LEU A 116 7.21 1.87 0.74
N SER A 117 6.33 0.98 0.29
CA SER A 117 6.71 -0.31 -0.31
C SER A 117 7.60 -0.20 -1.55
N HIS A 118 7.61 0.97 -2.22
CA HIS A 118 8.43 1.26 -3.40
C HIS A 118 9.68 2.10 -3.11
N LEU A 119 9.95 2.39 -1.83
CA LEU A 119 11.05 3.28 -1.43
C LEU A 119 12.24 2.53 -0.78
N HIS A 120 12.17 1.20 -0.72
CA HIS A 120 13.26 0.36 -0.24
C HIS A 120 14.54 0.54 -1.09
N GLY A 121 15.69 0.76 -0.44
CA GLY A 121 16.99 0.85 -1.12
C GLY A 121 17.19 2.08 -2.03
N VAL A 122 16.29 3.06 -1.96
CA VAL A 122 16.39 4.29 -2.74
C VAL A 122 17.51 5.18 -2.21
N HIS A 123 18.46 5.48 -3.09
CA HIS A 123 19.66 6.29 -2.81
C HIS A 123 19.80 7.50 -3.74
N ASP A 124 18.92 7.62 -4.73
CA ASP A 124 18.93 8.70 -5.72
C ASP A 124 17.56 9.40 -5.74
N ARG A 125 17.56 10.73 -5.97
CA ARG A 125 16.34 11.54 -5.94
C ARG A 125 15.40 11.21 -7.10
N SER A 126 15.92 10.90 -8.28
CA SER A 126 15.12 10.46 -9.43
C SER A 126 14.48 9.10 -9.16
N LEU A 127 15.22 8.17 -8.53
CA LEU A 127 14.66 6.89 -8.05
C LEU A 127 13.55 7.11 -7.02
N PHE A 128 13.76 8.02 -6.06
CA PHE A 128 12.76 8.35 -5.05
C PHE A 128 11.47 8.89 -5.68
N ALA A 129 11.60 9.82 -6.63
CA ALA A 129 10.47 10.39 -7.36
C ALA A 129 9.65 9.30 -8.07
N LEU A 130 10.31 8.37 -8.77
CA LEU A 130 9.62 7.26 -9.45
C LEU A 130 9.00 6.27 -8.47
N GLY A 131 9.70 5.94 -7.37
CA GLY A 131 9.17 5.09 -6.31
C GLY A 131 7.91 5.67 -5.68
N LEU A 132 7.90 6.99 -5.44
CA LEU A 132 6.74 7.71 -4.91
C LEU A 132 5.54 7.67 -5.88
N ILE A 133 5.79 7.88 -7.18
CA ILE A 133 4.75 7.79 -8.23
C ILE A 133 4.20 6.36 -8.32
N ARG A 134 5.05 5.34 -8.22
CA ARG A 134 4.64 3.92 -8.27
C ARG A 134 3.83 3.53 -7.04
N GLY A 135 4.33 3.85 -5.84
CA GLY A 135 3.71 3.47 -4.57
C GLY A 135 2.43 4.23 -4.26
N LEU A 136 2.49 5.56 -4.18
CA LEU A 136 1.32 6.38 -3.85
C LEU A 136 0.34 6.49 -5.03
N GLY A 137 0.85 6.51 -6.26
CA GLY A 137 0.03 6.58 -7.47
C GLY A 137 -0.55 5.24 -7.92
N GLY A 138 -0.24 4.14 -7.25
CA GLY A 138 -0.71 2.80 -7.61
C GLY A 138 -2.23 2.62 -7.48
N ASN A 139 -2.85 3.31 -6.52
CA ASN A 139 -4.29 3.24 -6.24
C ASN A 139 -5.08 4.46 -6.76
N LEU A 140 -4.48 5.30 -7.60
CA LEU A 140 -5.16 6.46 -8.21
C LEU A 140 -5.75 6.09 -9.57
N THR A 141 -6.79 6.81 -10.00
CA THR A 141 -7.26 6.71 -11.39
C THR A 141 -6.18 7.18 -12.36
N GLU A 142 -6.18 6.67 -13.61
CA GLU A 142 -5.15 6.96 -14.60
C GLU A 142 -4.92 8.48 -14.80
N LYS A 143 -6.02 9.24 -14.86
CA LYS A 143 -5.98 10.70 -15.00
C LYS A 143 -5.32 11.38 -13.80
N THR A 144 -5.73 11.01 -12.58
CA THR A 144 -5.17 11.62 -11.36
C THR A 144 -3.73 11.17 -11.13
N LYS A 145 -3.36 9.98 -11.58
CA LYS A 145 -1.97 9.49 -11.55
C LYS A 145 -1.05 10.32 -12.44
N GLU A 146 -1.49 10.76 -13.61
CA GLU A 146 -0.71 11.70 -14.45
C GLU A 146 -0.56 13.08 -13.80
N GLU A 147 -1.62 13.60 -13.18
CA GLU A 147 -1.55 14.84 -12.39
C GLU A 147 -0.58 14.71 -11.22
N PHE A 148 -0.62 13.57 -10.51
CA PHE A 148 0.26 13.26 -9.40
C PHE A 148 1.72 13.15 -9.84
N ALA A 149 2.01 12.45 -10.94
CA ALA A 149 3.36 12.36 -11.48
C ALA A 149 3.96 13.74 -11.79
N ARG A 150 3.15 14.65 -12.36
CA ARG A 150 3.55 16.03 -12.61
C ARG A 150 3.90 16.76 -11.32
N GLU A 151 3.09 16.57 -10.27
CA GLU A 151 3.34 17.18 -8.96
C GLU A 151 4.60 16.62 -8.31
N VAL A 152 4.81 15.30 -8.35
CA VAL A 152 6.02 14.66 -7.80
C VAL A 152 7.28 15.18 -8.48
N PHE A 153 7.30 15.27 -9.81
CA PHE A 153 8.44 15.87 -10.53
C PHE A 153 8.64 17.36 -10.18
N ARG A 154 7.55 18.11 -9.97
CA ARG A 154 7.61 19.52 -9.54
C ARG A 154 8.25 19.67 -8.15
N ILE A 155 7.81 18.89 -7.15
CA ILE A 155 8.31 19.02 -5.77
C ILE A 155 9.74 18.50 -5.62
N THR A 156 10.11 17.45 -6.36
CA THR A 156 11.47 16.89 -6.33
C THR A 156 12.47 17.70 -7.18
N GLY A 157 11.97 18.54 -8.11
CA GLY A 157 12.79 19.30 -9.04
C GLY A 157 13.43 18.43 -10.13
N GLU A 158 12.87 17.26 -10.39
CA GLU A 158 13.33 16.31 -11.42
C GLU A 158 12.70 16.64 -12.78
N HIS A 159 13.47 16.46 -13.85
CA HIS A 159 13.05 16.79 -15.20
C HIS A 159 12.87 15.53 -16.05
N PRO A 160 11.63 15.05 -16.23
CA PRO A 160 11.37 13.87 -17.05
C PRO A 160 11.68 14.17 -18.53
N PRO A 161 12.20 13.19 -19.27
CA PRO A 161 12.62 13.38 -20.67
C PRO A 161 11.46 13.63 -21.63
N ASP A 162 10.26 13.11 -21.33
CA ASP A 162 9.03 13.37 -22.08
C ASP A 162 7.96 14.01 -21.17
N PRO A 163 7.80 15.34 -21.20
CA PRO A 163 6.77 16.03 -20.42
C PRO A 163 5.32 15.68 -20.80
N SER A 164 5.11 15.11 -21.99
CA SER A 164 3.78 14.74 -22.49
C SER A 164 3.33 13.36 -21.99
N ASN A 165 4.29 12.51 -21.61
CA ASN A 165 4.02 11.14 -21.14
C ASN A 165 4.88 10.81 -19.91
N LEU A 166 4.54 11.44 -18.80
CA LEU A 166 5.27 11.36 -17.53
C LEU A 166 5.35 9.93 -16.98
N LEU A 167 4.27 9.14 -17.14
CA LEU A 167 4.20 7.76 -16.66
C LEU A 167 5.10 6.79 -17.43
N SER A 168 5.63 7.21 -18.58
CA SER A 168 6.61 6.45 -19.36
C SER A 168 8.06 6.77 -18.99
N THR A 169 8.28 7.45 -17.86
CA THR A 169 9.62 7.71 -17.32
C THR A 169 10.13 6.50 -16.54
N LYS A 170 11.39 6.14 -16.77
CA LYS A 170 12.15 5.12 -16.05
C LYS A 170 13.49 5.68 -15.58
N PHE A 171 14.09 5.04 -14.59
CA PHE A 171 15.45 5.34 -14.16
C PHE A 171 16.40 4.31 -14.76
N ASP A 172 17.51 4.77 -15.32
CA ASP A 172 18.57 3.90 -15.81
C ASP A 172 19.73 3.86 -14.82
N GLU A 173 19.98 2.69 -14.24
CA GLU A 173 21.00 2.49 -13.21
C GLU A 173 22.43 2.71 -13.74
N GLN A 174 22.67 2.51 -15.03
CA GLN A 174 24.00 2.64 -15.64
C GLN A 174 24.38 4.11 -15.83
N THR A 175 23.46 4.91 -16.36
CA THR A 175 23.66 6.35 -16.63
C THR A 175 23.27 7.23 -15.46
N LYS A 176 22.57 6.68 -14.45
CA LYS A 176 22.01 7.40 -13.30
C LYS A 176 21.14 8.59 -13.75
N ALA A 177 20.31 8.36 -14.77
CA ALA A 177 19.49 9.39 -15.40
C ALA A 177 18.07 8.90 -15.66
N LEU A 178 17.13 9.85 -15.75
CA LEU A 178 15.78 9.60 -16.21
C LEU A 178 15.75 9.38 -17.72
N MET A 179 15.08 8.31 -18.14
CA MET A 179 14.90 7.92 -19.53
C MET A 179 13.43 7.63 -19.82
N THR A 180 13.05 7.59 -21.10
CA THR A 180 11.73 7.10 -21.51
C THR A 180 11.82 5.60 -21.78
N TYR A 181 10.77 4.83 -21.42
CA TYR A 181 10.64 3.47 -21.90
C TYR A 181 10.63 3.46 -23.44
N MET A 182 11.26 2.44 -24.02
CA MET A 182 11.23 2.19 -25.46
C MET A 182 10.64 0.81 -25.68
N ASN A 183 9.92 0.62 -26.79
CA ASN A 183 9.44 -0.72 -27.14
C ASN A 183 10.64 -1.64 -27.38
N ASP A 184 10.58 -2.84 -26.82
CA ASP A 184 11.54 -3.87 -27.14
C ASP A 184 11.16 -4.52 -28.47
N GLU A 185 11.82 -4.12 -29.55
CA GLU A 185 11.59 -4.68 -30.88
C GLU A 185 12.33 -6.01 -31.09
N LYS A 186 13.16 -6.46 -30.13
CA LYS A 186 13.96 -7.66 -30.29
C LYS A 186 13.22 -8.88 -29.76
N SER A 187 12.72 -9.70 -30.67
CA SER A 187 12.37 -11.09 -30.34
C SER A 187 12.75 -12.01 -31.51
N ASP A 188 13.64 -12.96 -31.25
CA ASP A 188 13.90 -14.09 -32.14
C ASP A 188 12.71 -15.06 -32.02
N LEU A 189 11.63 -14.75 -32.74
CA LEU A 189 10.40 -15.55 -32.73
C LEU A 189 10.51 -16.71 -33.72
N THR A 190 10.30 -17.93 -33.25
CA THR A 190 10.15 -19.14 -34.07
C THR A 190 8.75 -19.73 -33.90
N ALA A 191 8.33 -20.61 -34.82
CA ALA A 191 7.05 -21.31 -34.70
C ALA A 191 6.95 -22.14 -33.41
N ASP A 192 8.10 -22.63 -32.90
CA ASP A 192 8.15 -23.42 -31.67
C ASP A 192 7.72 -22.64 -30.43
N ASN A 193 7.89 -21.31 -30.42
CA ASN A 193 7.43 -20.45 -29.32
C ASN A 193 5.91 -20.41 -29.17
N PHE A 194 5.14 -20.84 -30.18
CA PHE A 194 3.67 -20.81 -30.17
C PHE A 194 3.05 -22.19 -29.94
N ASN A 195 3.87 -23.23 -29.76
CA ASN A 195 3.39 -24.60 -29.54
C ASN A 195 2.80 -24.80 -28.13
N ASN A 196 3.25 -24.01 -27.14
CA ASN A 196 2.74 -24.06 -25.78
C ASN A 196 1.83 -22.86 -25.49
N MET A 197 0.52 -23.11 -25.35
CA MET A 197 -0.46 -22.06 -25.03
C MET A 197 -0.26 -21.42 -23.65
N TYR A 198 0.51 -22.06 -22.75
CA TYR A 198 0.79 -21.54 -21.41
C TYR A 198 2.10 -20.75 -21.31
N ASP A 199 2.91 -20.73 -22.38
CA ASP A 199 4.23 -20.09 -22.41
C ASP A 199 4.42 -19.33 -23.73
N LEU A 200 3.47 -18.45 -24.02
CA LEU A 200 3.50 -17.62 -25.22
C LEU A 200 4.49 -16.46 -25.04
N PRO A 201 5.24 -16.10 -26.09
CA PRO A 201 6.15 -14.97 -26.03
C PRO A 201 5.36 -13.67 -25.78
N VAL A 202 5.77 -12.91 -24.75
CA VAL A 202 5.16 -11.62 -24.40
C VAL A 202 5.96 -10.49 -25.03
N VAL A 203 5.30 -9.68 -25.86
CA VAL A 203 5.89 -8.46 -26.40
C VAL A 203 6.05 -7.44 -25.27
N ARG A 204 7.28 -7.00 -25.02
CA ARG A 204 7.59 -6.02 -23.97
C ARG A 204 7.29 -4.60 -24.45
N THR A 205 6.00 -4.30 -24.56
CA THR A 205 5.53 -2.92 -24.77
C THR A 205 5.94 -2.03 -23.58
N ILE A 206 5.83 -0.72 -23.76
CA ILE A 206 6.07 0.28 -22.69
C ILE A 206 5.26 -0.07 -21.44
N ASP A 207 3.97 -0.39 -21.59
CA ASP A 207 3.09 -0.70 -20.46
C ASP A 207 3.54 -1.96 -19.72
N ILE A 208 3.90 -3.03 -20.45
CA ILE A 208 4.40 -4.26 -19.83
C ILE A 208 5.67 -3.99 -19.04
N GLN A 209 6.61 -3.24 -19.59
CA GLN A 209 7.85 -2.88 -18.88
C GLN A 209 7.53 -2.05 -17.62
N ARG A 210 6.65 -1.05 -17.71
CA ARG A 210 6.21 -0.23 -16.58
C ARG A 210 5.56 -1.04 -15.47
N TYR A 211 4.72 -2.01 -15.83
CA TYR A 211 4.10 -2.91 -14.85
C TYR A 211 5.13 -3.83 -14.21
N LEU A 212 6.04 -4.44 -14.98
CA LEU A 212 7.12 -5.26 -14.45
C LEU A 212 7.96 -4.47 -13.44
N ASP A 213 8.37 -3.25 -13.78
CA ASP A 213 9.08 -2.33 -12.90
C ASP A 213 8.34 -1.97 -11.60
N SER A 214 7.01 -2.10 -11.61
CA SER A 214 6.17 -1.90 -10.42
C SER A 214 6.05 -3.20 -9.60
N PHE A 215 6.01 -4.37 -10.24
CA PHE A 215 5.84 -5.65 -9.54
C PHE A 215 7.15 -6.24 -9.01
N LEU A 216 8.26 -6.09 -9.75
CA LEU A 216 9.53 -6.72 -9.42
C LEU A 216 10.03 -6.40 -8.00
N PRO A 217 9.96 -5.14 -7.52
CA PRO A 217 10.37 -4.83 -6.14
C PRO A 217 9.64 -5.65 -5.07
N TRP A 218 8.40 -6.07 -5.31
CA TRP A 218 7.62 -6.90 -4.38
C TRP A 218 7.88 -8.40 -4.52
N LEU A 219 8.41 -8.84 -5.66
CA LEU A 219 8.76 -10.25 -5.89
C LEU A 219 10.18 -10.56 -5.40
N ASP A 220 11.08 -9.58 -5.51
CA ASP A 220 12.48 -9.68 -5.12
C ASP A 220 12.69 -9.38 -3.63
N SER A 221 11.70 -8.80 -2.94
CA SER A 221 11.70 -8.60 -1.49
C SER A 221 11.50 -9.93 -0.73
N LYS A 222 12.58 -10.72 -0.67
CA LYS A 222 12.71 -11.89 0.21
C LYS A 222 13.59 -11.62 1.41
#